data_AF-A0A8B8DVY6-F1
#
_entry.id   AF-A0A8B8DVY6-F1
#
_cell.length_a   1.000
_cell.length_b   1.000
_cell.length_c   1.000
_cell.angle_alpha   90.00
_cell.angle_beta   90.00
_cell.angle_gamma   90.00
#
_symmetry.space_group_name_H-M   'P 1'
#
loop_
_entity.id
_entity.type
_entity.pdbx_description
1 polymer ?
#
loop_
_entity_poly.entity_id
_entity_poly.type
_entity_poly.pdbx_seq_one_letter_code
_entity_poly.pdbx_strand_id
1 'polypeptide(L)'
;MELDISDYGSIEDGTLDEELVSATIEAYNTGKLTPLLKTELKYRIQKKCFEEGKDLTLDEEPQIVQRKAPLLPFELEKQEKRREQNRRAAKKFRVKKRQASGEINKSLVDEEEKNRQLKEEIKRLLGEIEMFRSALSDHLCITTGDVYTPGETPLQPRDIDTH
;
A
#
# COMPACT_ATOMS: atom_id res chain seq x y z
N MET A 1 -25.34 18.48 -21.84
CA MET A 1 -25.01 17.10 -22.25
C MET A 1 -26.23 16.27 -21.92
N GLU A 2 -27.11 16.11 -22.89
CA GLU A 2 -28.30 15.27 -22.76
C GLU A 2 -27.83 13.82 -22.77
N LEU A 3 -28.16 13.09 -21.70
CA LEU A 3 -27.96 11.66 -21.65
C LEU A 3 -29.13 11.02 -22.38
N ASP A 4 -28.84 10.47 -23.55
CA ASP A 4 -29.77 9.69 -24.35
C ASP A 4 -30.00 8.34 -23.66
N ILE A 5 -31.22 8.13 -23.16
CA ILE A 5 -31.64 6.92 -22.40
C ILE A 5 -32.34 5.92 -23.34
N SER A 6 -32.11 6.00 -24.66
CA SER A 6 -32.85 5.20 -25.65
C SER A 6 -32.37 3.75 -25.84
N ASP A 7 -31.39 3.26 -25.06
CA ASP A 7 -30.87 1.88 -25.17
C ASP A 7 -31.16 1.01 -23.93
N TYR A 8 -32.31 1.20 -23.29
CA TYR A 8 -32.85 0.17 -22.38
C TYR A 8 -33.77 -0.75 -23.19
N GLY A 9 -33.16 -1.81 -23.72
CA GLY A 9 -33.87 -2.95 -24.25
C GLY A 9 -34.96 -3.42 -23.28
N SER A 10 -36.16 -3.58 -23.83
CA SER A 10 -37.39 -4.09 -23.25
C SER A 10 -37.23 -4.83 -21.91
N ILE A 11 -37.64 -4.17 -20.82
CA ILE A 11 -38.03 -4.88 -19.60
C ILE A 11 -39.41 -5.47 -19.89
N GLU A 12 -39.40 -6.65 -20.53
CA GLU A 12 -40.57 -7.52 -20.49
C GLU A 12 -40.60 -8.24 -19.15
N ASP A 13 -41.78 -8.18 -18.54
CA ASP A 13 -42.28 -8.84 -17.35
C ASP A 13 -41.82 -8.31 -15.97
N GLY A 14 -42.79 -7.74 -15.25
CA GLY A 14 -42.66 -7.13 -13.92
C GLY A 14 -42.52 -8.14 -12.78
N THR A 15 -41.86 -9.27 -13.02
CA THR A 15 -41.53 -10.25 -11.99
C THR A 15 -40.11 -10.01 -11.52
N LEU A 16 -39.93 -9.66 -10.25
CA LEU A 16 -38.61 -9.65 -9.63
C LEU A 16 -37.96 -11.03 -9.84
N ASP A 17 -36.72 -11.04 -10.32
CA ASP A 17 -35.95 -12.26 -10.51
C ASP A 17 -35.91 -13.09 -9.21
N GLU A 18 -36.54 -14.27 -9.26
CA GLU A 18 -36.72 -15.17 -8.13
C GLU A 18 -35.37 -15.56 -7.50
N GLU A 19 -34.33 -15.67 -8.32
CA GLU A 19 -32.98 -16.00 -7.86
C GLU A 19 -32.33 -14.84 -7.08
N LEU A 20 -32.52 -13.60 -7.53
CA LEU A 20 -32.05 -12.42 -6.83
C LEU A 20 -32.79 -12.22 -5.49
N VAL A 21 -34.10 -12.47 -5.46
CA VAL A 21 -34.90 -12.42 -4.23
C VAL A 21 -34.41 -13.46 -3.23
N SER A 22 -34.20 -14.70 -3.68
CA SER A 22 -33.66 -15.79 -2.86
C SER A 22 -32.29 -15.45 -2.26
N ALA A 23 -31.35 -14.95 -3.09
CA ALA A 23 -30.03 -14.55 -2.64
C ALA A 23 -30.07 -13.39 -1.63
N THR A 24 -31.03 -12.47 -1.79
CA THR A 24 -31.24 -11.37 -0.84
C THR A 24 -31.70 -11.88 0.52
N ILE A 25 -32.65 -12.82 0.53
CA ILE A 25 -33.13 -13.47 1.76
C ILE A 25 -31.99 -14.25 2.43
N GLU A 26 -31.20 -15.01 1.67
CA GLU A 26 -30.05 -15.76 2.21
C GLU A 26 -28.98 -14.84 2.80
N ALA A 27 -28.65 -13.73 2.12
CA ALA A 27 -27.69 -12.75 2.62
C ALA A 27 -28.17 -12.08 3.91
N TYR A 28 -29.47 -11.74 3.99
CA TYR A 28 -30.09 -11.19 5.19
C TYR A 28 -30.03 -12.18 6.36
N ASN A 29 -30.40 -13.45 6.13
CA ASN A 29 -30.42 -14.47 7.17
C ASN A 29 -29.02 -14.88 7.65
N THR A 30 -28.02 -14.87 6.76
CA THR A 30 -26.65 -15.31 7.10
C THR A 30 -25.74 -14.17 7.53
N GLY A 31 -26.12 -12.91 7.29
CA GLY A 31 -25.28 -11.73 7.49
C GLY A 31 -24.05 -11.68 6.56
N LYS A 32 -24.02 -12.51 5.51
CA LYS A 32 -22.90 -12.61 4.57
C LYS A 32 -23.35 -12.11 3.20
N LEU A 33 -22.56 -11.22 2.59
CA LEU A 33 -22.85 -10.68 1.25
C LEU A 33 -22.62 -11.69 0.12
N THR A 34 -22.03 -12.85 0.42
CA THR A 34 -21.61 -13.85 -0.57
C THR A 34 -22.73 -14.33 -1.53
N PRO A 35 -23.98 -14.55 -1.10
CA PRO A 35 -25.05 -14.96 -2.02
C PRO A 35 -25.33 -13.91 -3.10
N LEU A 36 -25.33 -12.62 -2.76
CA LEU A 36 -25.53 -11.51 -3.70
C LEU A 36 -24.35 -11.33 -4.66
N LEU A 37 -23.11 -11.52 -4.18
CA LEU A 37 -21.93 -11.46 -5.05
C LEU A 37 -21.92 -12.61 -6.06
N LYS A 38 -22.45 -13.79 -5.69
CA LYS A 38 -22.56 -14.93 -6.60
C LYS A 38 -23.56 -14.66 -7.71
N THR A 39 -24.73 -14.10 -7.39
CA THR A 39 -25.73 -13.77 -8.41
C THR A 39 -25.24 -12.66 -9.34
N GLU A 40 -24.61 -11.60 -8.81
CA GLU A 40 -23.99 -10.56 -9.64
C GLU A 40 -22.93 -11.14 -10.59
N LEU A 41 -22.02 -11.97 -10.07
CA LEU A 41 -20.97 -12.59 -10.87
C LEU A 41 -21.56 -13.51 -11.95
N LYS A 42 -22.59 -14.29 -11.62
CA LYS A 42 -23.31 -15.15 -12.58
C LYS A 42 -23.85 -14.33 -13.74
N TYR A 43 -24.57 -13.25 -13.46
CA TYR A 43 -25.14 -12.39 -14.50
C TYR A 43 -24.07 -11.68 -15.34
N ARG A 44 -22.96 -11.27 -14.73
CA ARG A 44 -21.83 -10.69 -15.48
C ARG A 44 -21.19 -11.69 -16.43
N ILE A 45 -21.04 -12.95 -16.01
CA ILE A 45 -20.52 -14.02 -16.86
C ILE A 45 -21.50 -14.30 -18.01
N GLN A 46 -22.79 -14.46 -17.71
CA GLN A 46 -23.83 -14.69 -18.71
C GLN A 46 -23.87 -13.57 -19.74
N LYS A 47 -23.88 -12.31 -19.30
CA LYS A 47 -23.85 -11.14 -20.19
C LYS A 47 -22.64 -11.17 -21.11
N LYS A 48 -21.44 -11.39 -20.56
CA LYS A 48 -20.21 -11.45 -21.34
C LYS A 48 -20.22 -12.59 -22.36
N CYS A 49 -20.75 -13.75 -21.98
CA CYS A 49 -20.83 -14.88 -22.91
C CYS A 49 -21.86 -14.65 -24.02
N PHE A 50 -22.98 -13.99 -23.71
CA PHE A 50 -23.96 -13.58 -24.70
C PHE A 50 -23.37 -12.58 -25.71
N GLU A 51 -22.61 -11.59 -25.23
CA GLU A 51 -21.85 -10.65 -26.08
C GLU A 51 -20.82 -11.36 -26.97
N GLU A 52 -20.24 -12.46 -26.50
CA GLU A 52 -19.31 -13.31 -27.26
C GLU A 52 -20.03 -14.34 -28.16
N GLY A 53 -21.36 -14.34 -28.21
CA GLY A 53 -22.17 -15.27 -29.01
C GLY A 53 -22.17 -16.72 -28.50
N LYS A 54 -21.81 -16.93 -27.23
CA LYS A 54 -21.83 -18.23 -26.55
C LYS A 54 -23.10 -18.34 -25.74
N ASP A 55 -24.06 -19.12 -26.22
CA ASP A 55 -25.27 -19.39 -25.46
C ASP A 55 -24.94 -20.30 -24.27
N LEU A 56 -25.33 -19.85 -23.08
CA LEU A 56 -25.00 -20.47 -21.80
C LEU A 56 -26.27 -21.05 -21.16
N THR A 57 -27.27 -21.38 -21.99
CA THR A 57 -28.45 -22.14 -21.59
C THR A 57 -27.99 -23.39 -20.84
N LEU A 58 -28.32 -23.40 -19.54
CA LEU A 58 -27.82 -24.28 -18.49
C LEU A 58 -28.41 -25.70 -18.58
N ASP A 59 -28.37 -26.33 -19.75
CA ASP A 59 -28.76 -27.75 -19.92
C ASP A 59 -27.59 -28.65 -20.34
N GLU A 60 -26.40 -28.10 -20.55
CA GLU A 60 -25.22 -28.94 -20.72
C GLU A 60 -24.78 -29.49 -19.35
N GLU A 61 -25.10 -30.76 -19.10
CA GLU A 61 -24.47 -31.59 -18.07
C GLU A 61 -22.98 -31.22 -17.96
N PRO A 62 -22.44 -31.04 -16.74
CA PRO A 62 -21.06 -30.63 -16.55
C PRO A 62 -20.17 -31.60 -17.30
N GLN A 63 -19.65 -31.17 -18.47
CA GLN A 63 -18.76 -31.99 -19.28
C GLN A 63 -17.61 -32.38 -18.36
N ILE A 64 -17.55 -33.67 -18.03
CA ILE A 64 -16.52 -34.25 -17.18
C ILE A 64 -15.21 -33.87 -17.85
N VAL A 65 -14.54 -32.86 -17.28
CA VAL A 65 -13.31 -32.31 -17.82
C VAL A 65 -12.36 -33.48 -18.00
N GLN A 66 -12.08 -33.83 -19.26
CA GLN A 66 -11.26 -34.97 -19.58
C GLN A 66 -9.97 -34.84 -18.76
N ARG A 67 -9.69 -35.85 -17.92
CA ARG A 67 -8.47 -35.88 -17.12
C ARG A 67 -7.31 -35.69 -18.09
N LYS A 68 -6.54 -34.61 -17.90
CA LYS A 68 -5.41 -34.26 -18.77
C LYS A 68 -4.58 -35.51 -19.01
N ALA A 69 -4.29 -35.78 -20.28
CA ALA A 69 -3.46 -36.92 -20.66
C ALA A 69 -2.17 -36.94 -19.82
N PRO A 70 -1.70 -38.13 -19.40
CA PRO A 70 -0.46 -38.25 -18.63
C PRO A 70 0.70 -37.64 -19.43
N LEU A 71 1.49 -36.79 -18.76
CA LEU A 71 2.63 -36.10 -19.34
C LEU A 71 3.67 -37.10 -19.86
N LEU A 72 4.24 -36.83 -21.03
CA LEU A 72 5.34 -37.63 -21.57
C LEU A 72 6.60 -37.44 -20.70
N PRO A 73 7.53 -38.42 -20.66
CA PRO A 73 8.73 -38.34 -19.82
C PRO A 73 9.56 -37.07 -20.06
N PHE A 74 9.67 -36.60 -21.30
CA PHE A 74 10.40 -35.37 -21.62
C PHE A 74 9.69 -34.10 -21.08
N GLU A 75 8.36 -34.12 -20.99
CA GLU A 75 7.57 -33.02 -20.44
C GLU A 75 7.71 -32.93 -18.92
N LEU A 76 7.78 -34.09 -18.25
CA LEU A 76 8.07 -34.18 -16.82
C LEU A 76 9.45 -33.60 -16.49
N GLU A 77 10.48 -33.96 -17.25
CA GLU A 77 11.83 -33.42 -17.06
C GLU A 77 11.88 -31.90 -17.27
N LYS A 78 11.21 -31.39 -18.32
CA LYS A 78 11.08 -29.95 -18.58
C LYS A 78 10.35 -29.24 -17.44
N GLN A 79 9.30 -29.84 -16.91
CA GLN A 79 8.54 -29.29 -15.78
C GLN A 79 9.37 -29.27 -14.50
N GLU A 80 10.17 -30.31 -14.25
CA GLU A 80 11.07 -30.36 -13.10
C GLU A 80 12.16 -29.29 -13.19
N LYS A 81 12.81 -29.13 -14.35
CA LYS A 81 13.77 -28.05 -14.60
C LYS A 81 13.16 -26.67 -14.34
N ARG A 82 11.93 -26.44 -14.82
CA ARG A 82 11.20 -25.18 -14.56
C ARG A 82 10.88 -24.98 -13.07
N ARG A 83 10.45 -26.02 -12.36
CA ARG A 83 10.18 -25.96 -10.92
C ARG A 83 11.45 -25.61 -10.14
N GLU A 84 12.57 -26.23 -10.47
CA GLU A 84 13.85 -25.97 -9.79
C GLU A 84 14.38 -24.56 -10.09
N GLN A 85 14.28 -24.10 -11.34
CA GLN A 85 14.62 -22.71 -11.69
C GLN A 85 13.74 -21.70 -10.93
N ASN A 86 12.42 -21.92 -10.89
CA ASN A 86 11.50 -21.06 -10.17
C ASN A 86 11.81 -21.06 -8.66
N ARG A 87 12.12 -22.22 -8.09
CA ARG A 87 12.54 -22.36 -6.69
C ARG A 87 13.78 -21.52 -6.38
N ARG A 88 14.81 -21.58 -7.23
CA ARG A 88 16.02 -20.77 -7.10
C ARG A 88 15.72 -19.28 -7.23
N ALA A 89 14.92 -18.90 -8.22
CA ALA A 89 14.51 -17.51 -8.43
C ALA A 89 13.73 -16.96 -7.22
N ALA A 90 12.76 -17.72 -6.69
CA ALA A 90 11.99 -17.34 -5.51
C ALA A 90 12.87 -17.19 -4.27
N LYS A 91 13.83 -18.09 -4.05
CA LYS A 91 14.81 -17.97 -2.96
C LYS A 91 15.64 -16.69 -3.10
N LYS A 92 16.18 -16.43 -4.29
CA LYS A 92 16.97 -15.21 -4.59
C LYS A 92 16.13 -13.94 -4.39
N PHE A 93 14.89 -13.94 -4.85
CA PHE A 93 13.97 -12.81 -4.67
C PHE A 93 13.71 -12.52 -3.19
N ARG A 94 13.40 -13.54 -2.39
CA ARG A 94 13.18 -13.40 -0.94
C ARG A 94 14.41 -12.85 -0.22
N VAL A 95 15.60 -13.37 -0.56
CA VAL A 95 16.87 -12.87 0.01
C VAL A 95 17.09 -11.41 -0.36
N LYS A 96 16.94 -11.05 -1.65
CA LYS A 96 17.12 -9.66 -2.11
C LYS A 96 16.13 -8.71 -1.44
N LYS A 97 14.86 -9.11 -1.29
CA LYS A 97 13.84 -8.31 -0.59
C LYS A 97 14.22 -8.09 0.88
N ARG A 98 14.71 -9.13 1.57
CA ARG A 98 15.17 -9.02 2.95
C ARG A 98 16.41 -8.13 3.08
N GLN A 99 17.37 -8.27 2.17
CA GLN A 99 18.58 -7.45 2.15
C GLN A 99 18.27 -5.98 1.93
N ALA A 100 17.45 -5.64 0.93
CA ALA A 100 17.04 -4.26 0.67
C ALA A 100 16.34 -3.63 1.89
N SER A 101 15.43 -4.36 2.54
CA SER A 101 14.79 -3.89 3.77
C SER A 101 15.78 -3.74 4.93
N GLY A 102 16.77 -4.64 5.04
CA GLY A 102 17.81 -4.59 6.05
C GLY A 102 18.78 -3.42 5.85
N GLU A 103 19.13 -3.12 4.61
CA GLU A 103 19.98 -1.99 4.24
C GLU A 103 19.31 -0.66 4.57
N ILE A 104 18.01 -0.52 4.25
CA ILE A 104 17.22 0.66 4.61
C ILE A 104 17.18 0.84 6.13
N ASN A 105 16.84 -0.21 6.88
CA ASN A 105 16.78 -0.12 8.35
C ASN A 105 18.14 0.17 8.97
N LYS A 106 19.21 -0.42 8.43
CA LYS A 106 20.57 -0.12 8.90
C LYS A 106 20.91 1.36 8.66
N SER A 107 20.65 1.86 7.46
CA SER A 107 20.88 3.27 7.14
C SER A 107 20.04 4.20 8.01
N LEU A 108 18.80 3.85 8.33
CA LEU A 108 17.94 4.61 9.25
C LEU A 108 18.61 4.72 10.62
N VAL A 109 19.00 3.59 11.22
CA VAL A 109 19.64 3.56 12.55
C VAL A 109 20.95 4.35 12.54
N ASP A 110 21.78 4.17 11.51
CA ASP A 110 23.05 4.89 11.37
C ASP A 110 22.83 6.42 11.30
N GLU A 111 21.78 6.86 10.59
CA GLU A 111 21.48 8.29 10.44
C GLU A 111 20.82 8.90 11.68
N GLU A 112 19.95 8.14 12.36
CA GLU A 112 19.38 8.51 13.66
C GLU A 112 20.48 8.71 14.71
N GLU A 113 21.46 7.81 14.75
CA GLU A 113 22.61 7.91 15.65
C GLU A 113 23.45 9.16 15.36
N LYS A 114 23.77 9.44 14.09
CA LYS A 114 24.48 10.68 13.73
C LYS A 114 23.68 11.92 14.09
N ASN A 115 22.37 11.90 13.84
CA ASN A 115 21.50 13.03 14.18
C ASN A 115 21.50 13.29 15.69
N ARG A 116 21.46 12.24 16.50
CA ARG A 116 21.59 12.33 17.96
C ARG A 116 22.93 12.96 18.35
N GLN A 117 24.04 12.45 17.81
CA GLN A 117 25.38 12.98 18.11
C GLN A 117 25.52 14.46 17.74
N LEU A 118 25.00 14.85 16.57
CA LEU A 118 25.02 16.25 16.12
C LEU A 118 24.16 17.15 17.02
N LYS A 119 23.00 16.67 17.50
CA LYS A 119 22.17 17.41 18.45
C LYS A 119 22.86 17.60 19.80
N GLU A 120 23.54 16.57 20.30
CA GLU A 120 24.33 16.66 21.52
C GLU A 120 25.48 17.66 21.37
N GLU A 121 26.15 17.65 20.22
CA GLU A 121 27.22 18.59 19.90
C GLU A 121 26.73 20.04 19.78
N ILE A 122 25.59 20.26 19.11
CA ILE A 122 24.95 21.58 19.06
C ILE A 122 24.65 22.07 20.47
N LYS A 123 24.07 21.21 21.32
CA LYS A 123 23.76 21.56 22.71
C LYS A 123 25.02 21.93 23.50
N ARG A 124 26.11 21.18 23.32
CA ARG A 124 27.41 21.45 23.95
C ARG A 124 27.94 22.82 23.52
N LEU A 125 28.00 23.09 22.21
CA LEU A 125 28.50 24.34 21.65
C LEU A 125 27.64 25.54 22.07
N LEU A 126 26.31 25.40 22.09
CA LEU A 126 25.42 26.45 22.60
C LEU A 126 25.65 26.73 24.09
N GLY A 127 25.92 25.69 24.88
CA GLY A 127 26.32 25.85 26.28
C GLY A 127 27.63 26.61 26.44
N GLU A 128 28.64 26.31 25.62
CA GLU A 128 29.92 27.03 25.61
C GLU A 128 29.75 28.50 25.20
N ILE A 129 28.94 28.76 24.17
CA ILE A 129 28.60 30.13 23.76
C ILE A 129 27.98 30.90 24.92
N GLU A 130 27.02 30.30 25.64
CA GLU A 130 26.35 30.95 26.76
C GLU A 130 27.33 31.19 27.93
N MET A 131 28.19 30.23 28.23
CA MET A 131 29.24 30.40 29.24
C MET A 131 30.17 31.57 28.91
N PHE A 132 30.65 31.66 27.65
CA PHE A 132 31.51 32.76 27.24
C PHE A 132 30.78 34.10 27.22
N ARG A 133 29.51 34.13 26.79
CA ARG A 133 28.67 35.34 26.84
C ARG A 133 28.47 35.83 28.27
N SER A 134 28.16 34.93 29.20
CA SER A 134 28.03 35.26 30.62
C SER A 134 29.34 35.82 31.19
N ALA A 135 30.47 35.13 30.96
CA ALA A 135 31.78 35.57 31.46
C ALA A 135 32.19 36.95 30.89
N LEU A 136 31.92 37.20 29.61
CA LEU A 136 32.15 38.50 29.00
C LEU A 136 31.22 39.57 29.57
N SER A 137 29.93 39.26 29.74
CA SER A 137 28.95 40.18 30.34
C SER A 137 29.34 40.55 31.78
N ASP A 138 29.77 39.58 32.59
CA ASP A 138 30.22 39.81 33.97
C ASP A 138 31.44 40.73 34.00
N HIS A 139 32.41 40.49 33.12
CA HIS A 139 33.59 41.36 32.99
C HIS A 139 33.21 42.76 32.49
N LEU A 140 32.30 42.88 31.52
CA LEU A 140 31.85 44.17 30.98
C LEU A 140 31.06 44.96 32.04
N CYS A 141 30.23 44.31 32.84
CA CYS A 141 29.51 44.91 33.98
C CYS A 141 30.45 45.48 35.05
N ILE A 142 31.67 44.94 35.20
CA ILE A 142 32.69 45.49 36.10
C ILE A 142 33.40 46.72 35.48
N THR A 143 33.48 46.78 34.15
CA THR A 143 34.26 47.81 33.44
C THR A 143 33.45 48.96 32.84
N THR A 144 32.13 48.84 32.68
CA THR A 144 31.29 49.92 32.17
C THR A 144 30.31 50.39 33.24
N GLY A 145 30.80 51.31 34.06
CA GLY A 145 29.98 52.32 34.73
C GLY A 145 29.37 53.36 33.77
N ASP A 146 29.44 53.18 32.45
CA ASP A 146 28.86 54.09 31.47
C ASP A 146 28.05 53.33 30.39
N VAL A 147 26.73 53.49 30.51
CA VAL A 147 25.67 53.54 29.48
C VAL A 147 25.82 52.62 28.26
N TYR A 148 25.00 51.56 28.19
CA TYR A 148 24.67 50.89 26.93
C TYR A 148 23.15 50.67 26.79
N THR A 149 22.58 51.21 25.70
CA THR A 149 21.16 51.11 25.32
C THR A 149 20.86 49.74 24.69
N PRO A 150 19.78 49.04 25.10
CA PRO A 150 19.45 47.73 24.59
C PRO A 150 18.68 47.84 23.27
N GLY A 151 19.19 47.21 22.22
CA GLY A 151 18.51 47.16 20.95
C GLY A 151 19.19 46.21 19.98
N GLU A 152 19.15 44.90 20.25
CA GLU A 152 19.24 43.90 19.20
C GLU A 152 18.69 42.56 19.72
N THR A 153 17.53 42.18 19.17
CA THR A 153 16.77 40.97 19.45
C THR A 153 17.57 39.70 19.15
N PRO A 154 17.51 38.66 20.01
CA PRO A 154 18.11 37.35 19.72
C PRO A 154 17.50 36.74 18.45
N LEU A 155 18.37 36.33 17.52
CA LEU A 155 17.97 35.55 16.34
C LEU A 155 17.38 34.20 16.80
N GLN A 156 16.07 34.07 16.66
CA GLN A 156 15.35 32.81 16.88
C GLN A 156 15.76 31.77 15.83
N PRO A 157 15.90 30.48 16.19
CA PRO A 157 16.14 29.41 15.23
C PRO A 157 14.98 29.35 14.22
N ARG A 158 15.29 29.31 12.92
CA ARG A 158 14.28 29.06 11.89
C ARG A 158 13.84 27.60 11.99
N ASP A 159 12.54 27.40 12.16
CA ASP A 159 11.91 26.09 12.04
C ASP A 159 12.26 25.49 10.68
N ILE A 160 12.86 24.30 10.70
CA ILE A 160 13.14 23.52 9.50
C ILE A 160 11.87 22.71 9.24
N ASP A 161 11.06 23.19 8.30
CA ASP A 161 9.88 22.49 7.80
C ASP A 161 10.26 21.09 7.33
N THR A 162 9.60 20.09 7.90
CA THR A 162 9.67 18.68 7.51
C THR A 162 8.51 18.40 6.56
N HIS A 163 8.83 18.19 5.29
CA HIS A 163 7.96 17.60 4.27
C HIS A 163 8.50 16.23 3.85
#